data_AF-X1QAY2-F1
#
_entry.id   AF-X1QAY2-F1
#
_cell.length_a   1.000
_cell.length_b   1.000
_cell.length_c   1.000
_cell.angle_alpha   90.00
_cell.angle_beta   90.00
_cell.angle_gamma   90.00
#
_symmetry.space_group_name_H-M   'P 1'
#
loop_
_entity.id
_entity.type
_entity.pdbx_description
1 polymer ?
#
loop_
_entity_poly.entity_id
_entity_poly.type
_entity_poly.pdbx_seq_one_letter_code
_entity_poly.pdbx_strand_id
1 'polypeptide(L)' 'MAANLYYMDYNNQLVTTGEINYVGMPIMTNVPESYRAGIEIEVNINPVSNIQWSLNTTLSRNKIKDFYEKIEL' A
#
# COMPACT_ATOMS: atom_id res chain seq x y z
N MET A 1 -5.29 0.20 23.05
CA MET A 1 -4.08 0.32 22.22
C MET A 1 -3.97 -0.96 21.42
N ALA A 2 -3.70 -0.87 20.14
CA ALA A 2 -3.49 -2.00 19.25
C ALA A 2 -2.23 -1.76 18.41
N ALA A 3 -1.55 -2.83 18.06
CA ALA A 3 -0.46 -2.80 17.11
C ALA A 3 -0.58 -4.02 16.19
N ASN A 4 -0.57 -3.78 14.88
CA ASN A 4 -0.65 -4.82 13.87
C ASN A 4 0.61 -4.78 13.01
N LEU A 5 1.19 -5.96 12.76
CA LEU A 5 2.22 -6.16 11.74
C LEU A 5 1.60 -6.93 10.60
N TYR A 6 1.86 -6.51 9.36
CA TYR A 6 1.41 -7.23 8.18
C TYR A 6 2.53 -7.42 7.17
N TYR A 7 2.46 -8.56 6.48
CA TYR A 7 3.24 -8.88 5.31
C TYR A 7 2.32 -9.61 4.32
N MET A 8 2.02 -8.96 3.21
CA MET A 8 1.15 -9.47 2.16
C MET A 8 2.01 -9.68 0.91
N ASP A 9 2.23 -10.94 0.55
CA ASP A 9 2.94 -11.34 -0.67
C ASP A 9 1.91 -11.65 -1.76
N TYR A 10 2.10 -11.10 -2.94
CA TYR A 10 1.17 -11.20 -4.06
C TYR A 10 1.88 -11.83 -5.25
N ASN A 11 1.19 -12.76 -5.90
CA ASN A 11 1.60 -13.36 -7.15
C ASN A 11 0.66 -12.91 -8.26
N ASN A 12 1.21 -12.53 -9.42
CA ASN A 12 0.45 -12.10 -10.60
C ASN A 12 -0.54 -10.95 -10.27
N GLN A 13 -0.05 -9.92 -9.58
CA GLN A 13 -0.90 -8.80 -9.14
C GLN A 13 -1.19 -7.86 -10.31
N LEU A 14 -2.46 -7.57 -10.56
CA LEU A 14 -2.85 -6.52 -11.51
C LEU A 14 -2.53 -5.13 -10.93
N VAL A 15 -1.71 -4.36 -11.64
CA VAL A 15 -1.29 -2.99 -11.28
C VAL A 15 -1.42 -2.06 -12.47
N THR A 16 -1.64 -0.76 -12.22
CA THR A 16 -1.59 0.26 -13.28
C THR A 16 -0.15 0.47 -13.72
N THR A 17 0.08 0.61 -15.03
CA THR A 17 1.41 0.94 -15.57
C THR A 17 1.71 2.44 -15.47
N GLY A 18 0.72 3.28 -15.17
CA GLY A 18 0.82 4.73 -15.25
C GLY A 18 0.56 5.28 -16.66
N GLU A 19 0.38 4.41 -17.65
CA GLU A 19 0.05 4.76 -19.03
C GLU A 19 -1.46 4.81 -19.26
N ILE A 20 -1.85 5.48 -20.34
CA ILE A 20 -3.25 5.65 -20.76
C ILE A 20 -3.37 5.21 -22.22
N ASN A 21 -4.44 4.50 -22.57
CA ASN A 21 -4.69 4.11 -23.96
C ASN A 21 -5.26 5.28 -24.79
N TYR A 22 -5.43 5.07 -26.10
CA TYR A 22 -5.91 6.08 -27.05
C TYR A 22 -7.36 6.56 -26.82
N VAL A 23 -8.12 5.89 -25.96
CA VAL A 23 -9.47 6.31 -25.53
C VAL A 23 -9.48 6.89 -24.10
N GLY A 24 -8.32 7.08 -23.47
CA GLY A 24 -8.17 7.71 -22.16
C GLY A 24 -8.38 6.78 -20.96
N MET A 25 -8.33 5.46 -21.14
CA MET A 25 -8.40 4.49 -20.03
C MET A 25 -7.00 4.08 -19.54
N PRO A 26 -6.79 3.92 -18.22
CA PRO A 26 -5.52 3.43 -17.68
C PRO A 26 -5.17 2.03 -18.17
N ILE A 27 -3.91 1.82 -18.53
CA ILE A 27 -3.39 0.50 -18.88
C ILE A 27 -2.98 -0.22 -17.59
N MET A 28 -3.39 -1.47 -17.46
CA MET A 28 -3.05 -2.33 -16.33
C MET A 28 -2.30 -3.56 -16.81
N THR A 29 -1.32 -4.02 -16.03
CA THR A 29 -0.55 -5.22 -16.31
C THR A 29 -0.43 -6.08 -15.06
N ASN A 30 -0.23 -7.39 -15.24
CA ASN A 30 0.11 -8.26 -14.12
C ASN A 30 1.61 -8.18 -13.85
N VAL A 31 1.98 -7.98 -12.59
CA VAL A 31 3.36 -8.12 -12.13
C VAL A 31 3.55 -9.47 -11.44
N PRO A 32 4.65 -10.18 -11.73
CA PRO A 32 4.83 -11.56 -11.29
C PRO A 32 4.87 -11.68 -9.78
N GLU A 33 5.64 -10.81 -9.12
CA GLU A 33 5.77 -10.79 -7.67
C GLU A 33 5.73 -9.37 -7.11
N SER A 34 4.97 -9.16 -6.05
CA SER A 34 4.93 -7.89 -5.33
C SER A 34 4.58 -8.13 -3.86
N TYR A 35 4.95 -7.19 -2.99
CA TYR A 35 4.60 -7.27 -1.59
C TYR A 35 4.19 -5.93 -1.00
N ARG A 36 3.39 -6.02 0.06
CA ARG A 36 3.02 -4.91 0.94
C ARG A 36 3.33 -5.31 2.37
N ALA A 37 4.13 -4.51 3.05
CA ALA A 37 4.51 -4.78 4.44
C ALA A 37 4.39 -3.51 5.27
N GLY A 38 4.01 -3.64 6.53
CA GLY A 38 3.88 -2.47 7.38
C GLY A 38 3.53 -2.79 8.83
N ILE A 39 3.53 -1.72 9.61
CA ILE A 39 3.10 -1.69 11.00
C ILE A 39 2.00 -0.63 11.15
N GLU A 40 0.96 -0.98 11.88
CA GLU A 40 -0.15 -0.10 12.24
C GLU A 40 -0.22 -0.01 13.76
N ILE A 41 -0.37 1.20 14.29
CA ILE A 41 -0.44 1.46 15.72
C ILE A 41 -1.66 2.34 15.98
N GLU A 42 -2.49 1.91 16.91
CA GLU A 42 -3.64 2.65 17.42
C GLU A 42 -3.48 2.89 18.92
N VAL A 43 -3.64 4.15 19.33
CA VAL A 43 -3.54 4.59 20.71
C VAL A 43 -4.74 5.45 21.06
N ASN A 44 -5.41 5.12 22.16
CA ASN A 44 -6.47 5.93 22.74
C ASN A 44 -5.99 6.40 24.12
N ILE A 45 -5.92 7.70 24.34
CA ILE A 45 -5.54 8.30 25.64
C ILE A 45 -6.54 9.38 26.04
N ASN A 46 -6.77 9.50 27.35
CA ASN A 46 -7.63 10.54 27.93
C ASN A 46 -6.77 11.46 28.79
N PRO A 47 -6.07 12.46 28.21
CA PRO A 47 -5.12 13.29 28.95
C PRO A 47 -5.80 14.13 30.06
N VAL A 48 -7.09 14.44 29.92
CA VAL A 48 -7.94 15.04 30.95
C VAL A 48 -9.32 14.39 30.89
N SER A 49 -10.10 14.45 31.98
CA SER A 49 -11.36 13.71 32.16
C SER A 49 -12.42 13.94 31.07
N ASN A 50 -12.34 15.05 30.33
CA ASN A 50 -13.34 15.47 29.36
C ASN A 50 -12.81 15.46 27.92
N ILE A 51 -11.60 14.97 27.69
CA ILE A 51 -10.97 14.92 26.37
C ILE A 51 -10.43 13.51 26.13
N GLN A 52 -10.85 12.91 25.02
CA GLN A 52 -10.29 11.67 24.49
C GLN A 52 -9.53 11.97 23.21
N TRP A 53 -8.29 11.50 23.13
CA TRP A 53 -7.48 11.51 21.93
C TRP A 53 -7.36 10.11 21.37
N SER A 54 -7.65 9.99 20.07
CA SER A 54 -7.52 8.76 19.30
C SER A 54 -6.47 8.98 18.22
N LEU A 55 -5.34 8.30 18.35
CA LEU A 55 -4.19 8.42 17.46
C LEU A 55 -4.02 7.13 16.66
N ASN A 56 -3.96 7.25 15.35
CA ASN A 56 -3.70 6.14 14.43
C ASN A 56 -2.48 6.48 13.58
N THR A 57 -1.54 5.55 13.46
CA THR A 57 -0.33 5.74 12.66
C THR A 57 0.03 4.44 11.96
N THR A 58 0.31 4.54 10.66
CA THR A 58 0.72 3.40 9.83
C THR A 58 2.01 3.74 9.10
N LEU A 59 2.99 2.85 9.20
CA LEU A 59 4.21 2.90 8.39
C LEU A 59 4.23 1.68 7.46
N SER A 60 4.33 1.91 6.16
CA SER A 60 4.28 0.84 5.15
C SER A 60 5.36 0.96 4.09
N ARG A 61 5.72 -0.19 3.51
CA ARG A 61 6.58 -0.35 2.35
C ARG A 61 5.89 -1.29 1.37
N ASN A 62 5.66 -0.79 0.16
CA ASN A 62 5.00 -1.52 -0.92
C ASN A 62 5.95 -1.56 -2.12
N LYS A 63 6.25 -2.74 -2.64
CA LYS A 63 7.17 -2.91 -3.77
C LYS A 63 6.69 -3.99 -4.73
N ILE A 64 6.93 -3.76 -6.01
CA ILE A 64 6.93 -4.79 -7.05
C ILE A 64 8.34 -5.36 -7.07
N LYS A 65 8.49 -6.69 -6.94
CA LYS A 65 9.78 -7.37 -7.07
C LYS A 65 10.05 -7.48 -8.58
N ASP A 66 11.28 -7.17 -8.99
CA ASP A 66 11.72 -7.22 -10.40
C ASP A 66 10.84 -6.43 -11.38
N PHE A 67 10.74 -5.11 -11.15
CA PHE A 67 10.02 -4.20 -12.03
C PHE A 67 10.72 -4.09 -13.40
N TYR A 68 10.16 -4.74 -14.41
CA TYR A 68 10.51 -4.52 -15.82
C TYR A 68 9.61 -3.42 -16.38
N GLU A 69 10.13 -2.20 -16.45
CA GLU A 69 9.48 -1.13 -17.22
C GLU A 69 9.54 -1.51 -18.69
N LYS A 70 8.39 -1.81 -19.29
CA LYS A 70 8.29 -2.09 -20.71
C LYS A 70 8.35 -0.73 -21.43
N ILE A 71 9.55 -0.19 -21.60
CA ILE A 71 9.74 1.02 -22.42
C ILE A 71 9.46 0.62 -23.87
N GLU A 72 8.26 0.91 -24.37
CA GLU A 72 8.00 0.84 -25.80
C GLU A 72 8.70 2.05 -26.47
N LEU A 73 9.69 1.74 -27.33
CA LEU A 73 10.36 2.70 -28.23
C LEU A 73 9.45 3.04 -29.42
#